data_AF-A0A7S2IML2-F1
#
_entry.id   AF-A0A7S2IML2-F1
#
_cell.length_a   1.000
_cell.length_b   1.000
_cell.length_c   1.000
_cell.angle_alpha   90.00
_cell.angle_beta   90.00
_cell.angle_gamma   90.00
#
_symmetry.space_group_name_H-M   'P 1'
#
loop_
_entity.id
_entity.type
_entity.pdbx_description
1 polymer ?
#
loop_
_entity_poly.entity_id
_entity_poly.type
_entity_poly.pdbx_seq_one_letter_code
_entity_poly.pdbx_strand_id
1 'polypeptide(L)'
;LKSPIKVVQILLRARLPASRSHPHRRSSTMFSSLRSSAVRAASGAALSRSLTAQQQRGFKCSVLGAAGGIGQPLSLLLKINPRVTALTCFDVAPITPGVAADLSHISSNSKCEGFTGDDLKKALDGCDVVVIPAGVPRKPGMTRDDLFNINAGNVRNLVAGCAEACPKACILVISNPVNSTVPIAAEVLKKHGVYDPRKLMGVTTLDVCRARTF
;
A
#
# COMPACT_ATOMS: atom_id res chain seq x y z
N LEU A 1 -14.24 9.89 -7.36
CA LEU A 1 -13.11 9.11 -6.77
C LEU A 1 -11.84 9.08 -7.67
N LYS A 2 -11.54 10.12 -8.46
CA LYS A 2 -10.50 10.07 -9.52
C LYS A 2 -9.16 10.76 -9.18
N SER A 3 -8.78 10.90 -7.91
CA SER A 3 -7.50 11.54 -7.54
C SER A 3 -6.53 10.51 -6.93
N PRO A 4 -5.43 10.18 -7.62
CA PRO A 4 -4.34 9.34 -7.09
C PRO A 4 -3.80 9.81 -5.72
N ILE A 5 -3.79 11.11 -5.49
CA ILE A 5 -3.39 11.73 -4.21
C ILE A 5 -4.31 11.27 -3.07
N LYS A 6 -5.62 11.15 -3.32
CA LYS A 6 -6.55 10.62 -2.32
C LYS A 6 -6.26 9.15 -2.01
N VAL A 7 -5.86 8.33 -2.99
CA VAL A 7 -5.50 6.90 -2.77
C VAL A 7 -4.31 6.78 -1.83
N VAL A 8 -3.24 7.54 -2.09
CA VAL A 8 -2.02 7.54 -1.26
C VAL A 8 -2.30 8.09 0.13
N GLN A 9 -3.05 9.18 0.23
CA GLN A 9 -3.44 9.77 1.51
C GLN A 9 -4.37 8.84 2.32
N ILE A 10 -5.17 8.02 1.64
CA ILE A 10 -6.06 7.01 2.22
C ILE A 10 -5.26 5.78 2.72
N LEU A 11 -4.23 5.34 1.98
CA LEU A 11 -3.33 4.27 2.41
C LEU A 11 -2.46 4.69 3.60
N LEU A 12 -1.98 5.94 3.60
CA LEU A 12 -1.13 6.49 4.67
C LEU A 12 -1.92 6.91 5.92
N ARG A 13 -3.24 7.12 5.83
CA ARG A 13 -4.12 7.41 6.98
C ARG A 13 -4.85 6.16 7.46
N ALA A 14 -4.11 5.12 7.86
CA ALA A 14 -4.66 4.05 8.68
C ALA A 14 -4.66 4.51 10.14
N ARG A 15 -5.77 5.06 10.63
CA ARG A 15 -6.01 5.08 12.09
C ARG A 15 -6.34 3.64 12.49
N LEU A 16 -5.56 3.08 13.40
CA LEU A 16 -5.94 1.85 14.10
C LEU A 16 -7.30 2.08 14.76
N PRO A 17 -8.27 1.16 14.61
CA PRO A 17 -9.55 1.30 15.31
C PRO A 17 -9.30 1.22 16.81
N ALA A 18 -9.75 2.24 17.54
CA ALA A 18 -9.76 2.21 19.00
C ALA A 18 -10.63 1.02 19.46
N SER A 19 -10.11 0.22 20.39
CA SER A 19 -10.82 -0.92 20.97
C SER A 19 -12.13 -0.47 21.59
N ARG A 20 -13.27 -0.86 21.00
CA ARG A 20 -14.58 -0.65 21.63
C ARG A 20 -14.80 -1.74 22.67
N SER A 21 -14.78 -1.36 23.94
CA SER A 21 -15.30 -2.18 25.04
C SER A 21 -16.80 -2.44 24.83
N HIS A 22 -17.22 -3.69 25.00
CA HIS A 22 -18.63 -4.10 24.96
C HIS A 22 -19.31 -3.77 26.30
N PRO A 23 -20.52 -3.16 26.32
CA PRO A 23 -21.29 -3.05 27.55
C PRO A 23 -22.11 -4.34 27.79
N HIS A 24 -22.10 -4.76 29.05
CA HIS A 24 -22.89 -5.86 29.61
C HIS A 24 -24.40 -5.72 29.33
N ARG A 25 -25.02 -6.82 28.89
CA ARG A 25 -26.47 -6.97 28.73
C ARG A 25 -27.10 -7.25 30.12
N ARG A 26 -28.00 -6.38 30.60
CA ARG A 26 -28.91 -6.71 31.71
C ARG A 26 -30.25 -7.18 31.15
N SER A 27 -30.76 -8.26 31.75
CA SER A 27 -32.06 -8.89 31.52
C SER A 27 -33.14 -8.21 32.35
N SER A 28 -34.32 -7.98 31.79
CA SER A 28 -35.59 -7.88 32.53
C SER A 28 -36.79 -8.18 31.63
N THR A 29 -37.78 -8.81 32.25
CA THR A 29 -38.94 -9.56 31.78
C THR A 29 -40.11 -8.78 31.16
N MET A 30 -40.83 -9.48 30.27
CA MET A 30 -42.28 -9.53 29.95
C MET A 30 -43.15 -8.26 30.00
N PHE A 31 -43.93 -7.99 28.95
CA PHE A 31 -45.40 -7.99 28.97
C PHE A 31 -45.99 -7.96 27.54
N SER A 32 -47.19 -8.52 27.42
CA SER A 32 -47.98 -8.86 26.24
C SER A 32 -48.67 -7.70 25.53
N SER A 33 -48.98 -7.87 24.23
CA SER A 33 -50.32 -7.70 23.63
C SER A 33 -50.24 -7.69 22.10
N LEU A 34 -51.04 -8.55 21.46
CA LEU A 34 -51.37 -8.46 20.03
C LEU A 34 -52.08 -7.12 19.74
N ARG A 35 -51.76 -6.49 18.61
CA ARG A 35 -52.74 -5.81 17.74
C ARG A 35 -52.18 -5.70 16.32
N SER A 36 -53.06 -6.06 15.39
CA SER A 36 -52.88 -6.20 13.96
C SER A 36 -52.60 -4.87 13.28
N SER A 37 -51.67 -4.86 12.31
CA SER A 37 -51.71 -4.03 11.10
C SER A 37 -50.66 -4.55 10.12
N ALA A 38 -51.10 -5.36 9.17
CA ALA A 38 -50.36 -5.57 7.93
C ALA A 38 -50.27 -4.24 7.16
N VAL A 39 -49.31 -4.15 6.25
CA VAL A 39 -49.04 -3.06 5.28
C VAL A 39 -48.07 -1.97 5.78
N ARG A 40 -46.75 -2.27 5.69
CA ARG A 40 -45.71 -1.42 5.06
C ARG A 40 -44.29 -2.01 5.14
N ALA A 41 -44.16 -3.33 5.04
CA ALA A 41 -42.87 -3.99 4.87
C ALA A 41 -42.55 -4.12 3.37
N ALA A 42 -41.90 -3.12 2.77
CA ALA A 42 -41.18 -3.31 1.49
C ALA A 42 -40.24 -2.16 1.09
N SER A 43 -40.43 -0.93 1.59
CA SER A 43 -39.77 0.24 0.97
C SER A 43 -38.46 0.69 1.63
N GLY A 44 -38.22 0.34 2.91
CA GLY A 44 -37.06 0.83 3.67
C GLY A 44 -35.81 -0.07 3.62
N ALA A 45 -36.00 -1.38 3.41
CA ALA A 45 -34.90 -2.35 3.43
C ALA A 45 -34.02 -2.28 2.18
N ALA A 46 -34.57 -1.89 1.03
CA ALA A 46 -33.84 -1.73 -0.22
C ALA A 46 -32.98 -0.44 -0.23
N LEU A 47 -33.50 0.65 0.35
CA LEU A 47 -32.76 1.91 0.46
C LEU A 47 -31.60 1.82 1.48
N SER A 48 -31.81 1.13 2.60
CA SER A 48 -30.77 0.95 3.63
C SER A 48 -29.64 -0.01 3.21
N ARG A 49 -29.88 -0.92 2.25
CA ARG A 49 -28.84 -1.79 1.67
C ARG A 49 -28.00 -1.10 0.59
N SER A 50 -28.51 -0.04 -0.01
CA SER A 50 -27.79 0.71 -1.05
C SER A 50 -26.69 1.62 -0.48
N LEU A 51 -26.80 2.03 0.80
CA LEU A 51 -25.83 2.91 1.46
C LEU A 51 -24.65 2.17 2.14
N THR A 52 -24.69 0.84 2.24
CA THR A 52 -23.67 0.03 2.95
C THR A 52 -22.79 -0.81 2.04
N ALA A 53 -23.00 -0.79 0.72
CA ALA A 53 -22.22 -1.57 -0.24
C ALA A 53 -21.60 -0.71 -1.35
N GLN A 54 -21.05 0.47 -1.03
CA GLN A 54 -19.91 0.92 -1.81
C GLN A 54 -18.71 0.10 -1.34
N GLN A 55 -18.64 -1.14 -1.84
CA GLN A 55 -17.47 -2.01 -1.70
C GLN A 55 -16.27 -1.16 -2.09
N GLN A 56 -15.50 -0.72 -1.09
CA GLN A 56 -14.30 0.05 -1.32
C GLN A 56 -13.44 -0.83 -2.22
N ARG A 57 -13.23 -0.43 -3.47
CA ARG A 57 -12.33 -1.17 -4.37
C ARG A 57 -11.00 -1.28 -3.63
N GLY A 58 -10.61 -2.52 -3.33
CA GLY A 58 -9.31 -2.80 -2.73
C GLY A 58 -8.21 -2.45 -3.71
N PHE A 59 -7.04 -2.11 -3.17
CA PHE A 59 -5.86 -1.81 -3.95
C PHE A 59 -4.93 -3.02 -4.01
N LYS A 60 -4.34 -3.28 -5.17
CA LYS A 60 -3.13 -4.10 -5.29
C LYS A 60 -1.90 -3.22 -5.07
N CYS A 61 -1.11 -3.54 -4.06
CA CYS A 61 0.11 -2.84 -3.71
C CYS A 61 1.34 -3.73 -3.96
N SER A 62 2.43 -3.14 -4.45
CA SER A 62 3.73 -3.81 -4.55
C SER A 62 4.78 -3.08 -3.74
N VAL A 63 5.62 -3.83 -3.02
CA VAL A 63 6.80 -3.30 -2.31
C VAL A 63 8.05 -3.82 -3.00
N LEU A 64 8.83 -2.91 -3.58
CA LEU A 64 10.09 -3.22 -4.26
C LEU A 64 11.26 -2.91 -3.31
N GLY A 65 11.97 -3.95 -2.86
CA GLY A 65 12.88 -3.90 -1.72
C GLY A 65 12.26 -4.46 -0.44
N ALA A 66 11.34 -5.44 -0.57
CA ALA A 66 10.53 -5.96 0.52
C ALA A 66 11.31 -6.75 1.58
N ALA A 67 12.48 -7.30 1.25
CA ALA A 67 13.30 -8.05 2.20
C ALA A 67 14.22 -7.12 3.03
N GLY A 68 14.36 -5.85 2.64
CA GLY A 68 15.18 -4.86 3.34
C GLY A 68 14.60 -4.38 4.66
N GLY A 69 15.42 -3.66 5.44
CA GLY A 69 15.05 -3.18 6.79
C GLY A 69 13.86 -2.22 6.84
N ILE A 70 13.58 -1.48 5.77
CA ILE A 70 12.33 -0.70 5.62
C ILE A 70 11.21 -1.56 5.03
N GLY A 71 11.56 -2.42 4.06
CA GLY A 71 10.61 -3.25 3.31
C GLY A 71 9.78 -4.16 4.20
N GLN A 72 10.41 -4.92 5.10
CA GLN A 72 9.70 -5.88 5.94
C GLN A 72 8.62 -5.22 6.83
N PRO A 73 8.93 -4.21 7.67
CA PRO A 73 7.91 -3.56 8.49
C PRO A 73 6.89 -2.77 7.65
N LEU A 74 7.29 -2.21 6.51
CA LEU A 74 6.35 -1.56 5.58
C LEU A 74 5.33 -2.57 5.02
N SER A 75 5.80 -3.74 4.57
CA SER A 75 4.94 -4.81 4.05
C SER A 75 3.99 -5.34 5.12
N LEU A 76 4.45 -5.45 6.38
CA LEU A 76 3.58 -5.77 7.51
C LEU A 76 2.45 -4.76 7.69
N LEU A 77 2.76 -3.46 7.69
CA LEU A 77 1.75 -2.41 7.83
C LEU A 77 0.77 -2.35 6.64
N LEU A 78 1.25 -2.65 5.42
CA LEU A 78 0.39 -2.76 4.25
C LEU A 78 -0.51 -4.00 4.31
N LYS A 79 0.00 -5.15 4.78
CA LYS A 79 -0.77 -6.40 4.90
C LYS A 79 -2.00 -6.25 5.79
N ILE A 80 -1.87 -5.52 6.90
CA ILE A 80 -2.97 -5.28 7.86
C ILE A 80 -3.92 -4.15 7.44
N ASN A 81 -3.60 -3.41 6.37
CA ASN A 81 -4.44 -2.31 5.92
C ASN A 81 -5.70 -2.86 5.21
N PRO A 82 -6.92 -2.56 5.69
CA PRO A 82 -8.15 -3.12 5.13
C PRO A 82 -8.45 -2.68 3.69
N ARG A 83 -7.71 -1.70 3.17
CA ARG A 83 -7.83 -1.23 1.78
C ARG A 83 -6.88 -1.93 0.83
N VAL A 84 -5.90 -2.68 1.33
CA VAL A 84 -5.01 -3.51 0.52
C VAL A 84 -5.65 -4.89 0.41
N THR A 85 -5.96 -5.34 -0.79
CA THR A 85 -6.55 -6.66 -1.04
C THR A 85 -5.56 -7.63 -1.66
N ALA A 86 -4.47 -7.11 -2.24
CA ALA A 86 -3.35 -7.90 -2.74
C ALA A 86 -2.05 -7.14 -2.46
N LEU A 87 -1.07 -7.82 -1.91
CA LEU A 87 0.25 -7.33 -1.61
C LEU A 87 1.28 -8.21 -2.33
N THR A 88 2.12 -7.61 -3.17
CA THR A 88 3.28 -8.30 -3.74
C THR A 88 4.56 -7.77 -3.09
N CYS A 89 5.41 -8.69 -2.66
CA CYS A 89 6.72 -8.39 -2.09
C CYS A 89 7.78 -8.78 -3.12
N PHE A 90 8.60 -7.83 -3.57
CA PHE A 90 9.70 -8.10 -4.48
C PHE A 90 11.01 -7.63 -3.86
N ASP A 91 12.07 -8.41 -4.01
CA ASP A 91 13.45 -8.04 -3.73
C ASP A 91 14.38 -8.87 -4.61
N VAL A 92 15.64 -8.45 -4.73
CA VAL A 92 16.68 -9.29 -5.35
C VAL A 92 17.13 -10.42 -4.43
N ALA A 93 16.87 -10.29 -3.13
CA ALA A 93 17.22 -11.30 -2.15
C ALA A 93 16.33 -12.56 -2.32
N PRO A 94 16.91 -13.77 -2.40
CA PRO A 94 16.16 -15.01 -2.61
C PRO A 94 15.24 -15.38 -1.43
N ILE A 95 15.38 -14.70 -0.29
CA ILE A 95 14.53 -14.88 0.90
C ILE A 95 13.14 -14.25 0.77
N THR A 96 12.90 -13.43 -0.26
CA THR A 96 11.65 -12.65 -0.40
C THR A 96 10.37 -13.50 -0.43
N PRO A 97 10.32 -14.68 -1.08
CA PRO A 97 9.17 -15.58 -0.95
C PRO A 97 8.89 -16.00 0.50
N GLY A 98 9.93 -16.19 1.32
CA GLY A 98 9.80 -16.46 2.75
C GLY A 98 9.20 -15.29 3.52
N VAL A 99 9.63 -14.06 3.23
CA VAL A 99 9.03 -12.84 3.82
C VAL A 99 7.54 -12.75 3.50
N ALA A 100 7.15 -13.05 2.26
CA ALA A 100 5.74 -13.06 1.87
C ALA A 100 4.95 -14.19 2.53
N ALA A 101 5.54 -15.37 2.70
CA ALA A 101 4.93 -16.49 3.40
C ALA A 101 4.64 -16.14 4.87
N ASP A 102 5.59 -15.51 5.57
CA ASP A 102 5.39 -15.03 6.95
C ASP A 102 4.22 -14.03 7.03
N LEU A 103 4.17 -13.07 6.10
CA LEU A 103 3.07 -12.11 6.04
C LEU A 103 1.72 -12.79 5.72
N SER A 104 1.72 -13.85 4.91
CA SER A 104 0.49 -14.54 4.48
C SER A 104 -0.27 -15.17 5.64
N HIS A 105 0.40 -15.53 6.73
CA HIS A 105 -0.21 -16.09 7.94
C HIS A 105 -1.03 -15.06 8.74
N ILE A 106 -0.90 -13.77 8.46
CA ILE A 106 -1.66 -12.72 9.13
C ILE A 106 -3.12 -12.75 8.66
N SER A 107 -4.05 -12.98 9.59
CA SER A 107 -5.51 -13.03 9.39
C SER A 107 -6.10 -11.66 8.98
N SER A 108 -5.88 -11.30 7.72
CA SER A 108 -6.39 -10.08 7.07
C SER A 108 -6.78 -10.39 5.63
N ASN A 109 -7.64 -9.56 5.04
CA ASN A 109 -8.21 -9.81 3.71
C ASN A 109 -7.20 -9.71 2.56
N SER A 110 -6.03 -9.10 2.78
CA SER A 110 -5.01 -8.97 1.74
C SER A 110 -4.37 -10.31 1.43
N LYS A 111 -4.37 -10.75 0.17
CA LYS A 111 -3.47 -11.83 -0.29
C LYS A 111 -2.03 -11.31 -0.30
N CYS A 112 -1.05 -12.17 -0.07
CA CYS A 112 0.37 -11.79 -0.06
C CYS A 112 1.19 -12.81 -0.85
N GLU A 113 1.97 -12.33 -1.82
CA GLU A 113 2.82 -13.16 -2.69
C GLU A 113 4.23 -12.55 -2.77
N GLY A 114 5.24 -13.41 -2.83
CA GLY A 114 6.65 -13.01 -2.88
C GLY A 114 7.30 -13.37 -4.20
N PHE A 115 8.13 -12.47 -4.71
CA PHE A 115 8.80 -12.56 -5.99
C PHE A 115 10.28 -12.19 -5.83
N THR A 116 11.14 -12.75 -6.68
CA THR A 116 12.59 -12.49 -6.65
C THR A 116 13.19 -12.60 -8.05
N GLY A 117 14.43 -12.12 -8.22
CA GLY A 117 15.17 -12.24 -9.49
C GLY A 117 14.42 -11.58 -10.64
N ASP A 118 14.15 -12.34 -11.69
CA ASP A 118 13.55 -11.84 -12.94
C ASP A 118 12.02 -11.68 -12.88
N ASP A 119 11.40 -12.00 -11.74
CA ASP A 119 9.93 -11.94 -11.58
C ASP A 119 9.37 -10.54 -11.29
N LEU A 120 10.16 -9.47 -11.50
CA LEU A 120 9.73 -8.09 -11.26
C LEU A 120 8.41 -7.76 -11.97
N LYS A 121 8.25 -8.14 -13.24
CA LYS A 121 7.03 -7.88 -14.01
C LYS A 121 5.81 -8.59 -13.42
N LYS A 122 5.98 -9.82 -12.91
CA LYS A 122 4.91 -10.58 -12.25
C LYS A 122 4.49 -9.92 -10.94
N ALA A 123 5.46 -9.42 -10.16
CA ALA A 123 5.17 -8.67 -8.93
C ALA A 123 4.36 -7.39 -9.22
N LEU A 124 4.62 -6.75 -10.35
CA LEU A 124 4.04 -5.45 -10.73
C LEU A 124 2.71 -5.56 -11.49
N ASP A 125 2.38 -6.70 -12.09
CA ASP A 125 1.19 -6.86 -12.92
C ASP A 125 -0.08 -6.41 -12.19
N GLY A 126 -0.88 -5.55 -12.84
CA GLY A 126 -2.12 -5.03 -12.27
C GLY A 126 -1.99 -4.21 -10.96
N CYS A 127 -0.80 -3.74 -10.59
CA CYS A 127 -0.63 -2.93 -9.38
C CYS A 127 -1.27 -1.54 -9.50
N ASP A 128 -1.94 -1.11 -8.43
CA ASP A 128 -2.47 0.24 -8.28
C ASP A 128 -1.45 1.19 -7.64
N VAL A 129 -0.64 0.65 -6.73
CA VAL A 129 0.38 1.38 -5.96
C VAL A 129 1.66 0.56 -5.90
N VAL A 130 2.80 1.20 -6.18
CA VAL A 130 4.13 0.62 -6.05
C VAL A 130 4.92 1.48 -5.08
N VAL A 131 5.49 0.86 -4.05
CA VAL A 131 6.34 1.53 -3.07
C VAL A 131 7.76 1.02 -3.24
N ILE A 132 8.73 1.93 -3.34
CA ILE A 132 10.13 1.62 -3.62
C ILE A 132 10.99 2.03 -2.43
N PRO A 133 11.07 1.21 -1.36
CA PRO A 133 12.09 1.32 -0.33
C PRO A 133 13.45 0.75 -0.74
N ALA A 134 13.55 0.05 -1.89
CA ALA A 134 14.80 -0.53 -2.37
C ALA A 134 15.95 0.47 -2.39
N GLY A 135 17.07 0.08 -1.79
CA GLY A 135 18.25 0.90 -1.71
C GLY A 135 19.23 0.30 -0.71
N VAL A 136 20.49 0.70 -0.85
CA VAL A 136 21.53 0.25 0.09
C VAL A 136 21.64 1.29 1.20
N PRO A 137 21.63 0.90 2.48
CA PRO A 137 21.93 1.84 3.56
C PRO A 137 23.39 2.29 3.45
N ARG A 138 23.68 3.52 3.88
CA ARG A 138 25.05 4.02 3.90
C ARG A 138 25.90 3.12 4.79
N LYS A 139 26.97 2.54 4.22
CA LYS A 139 27.96 1.73 4.96
C LYS A 139 29.18 2.59 5.34
N PRO A 140 29.89 2.27 6.44
CA PRO A 140 31.19 2.86 6.72
C PRO A 140 32.12 2.72 5.51
N GLY A 141 32.87 3.78 5.17
CA GLY A 141 33.77 3.79 4.01
C GLY A 141 33.11 4.06 2.65
N MET A 142 31.78 4.08 2.54
CA MET A 142 31.08 4.41 1.30
C MET A 142 30.99 5.93 1.09
N THR A 143 31.37 6.40 -0.10
CA THR A 143 31.24 7.82 -0.46
C THR A 143 29.76 8.18 -0.71
N ARG A 144 29.46 9.49 -0.74
CA ARG A 144 28.11 9.95 -1.09
C ARG A 144 27.76 9.59 -2.54
N ASP A 145 28.75 9.66 -3.43
CA ASP A 145 28.55 9.41 -4.86
C ASP A 145 28.34 7.92 -5.15
N ASP A 146 29.05 7.03 -4.45
CA ASP A 146 28.82 5.58 -4.56
C ASP A 146 27.37 5.23 -4.17
N LEU A 147 26.92 5.75 -3.03
CA LEU A 147 25.57 5.53 -2.54
C LEU A 147 24.52 6.06 -3.53
N PHE A 148 24.76 7.26 -4.07
CA PHE A 148 23.89 7.86 -5.08
C PHE A 148 23.83 7.00 -6.34
N ASN A 149 24.96 6.59 -6.89
CA ASN A 149 25.03 5.81 -8.13
C ASN A 149 24.33 4.45 -8.00
N ILE A 150 24.52 3.76 -6.86
CA ILE A 150 23.84 2.48 -6.58
C ILE A 150 22.32 2.68 -6.53
N ASN A 151 21.85 3.65 -5.74
CA ASN A 151 20.40 3.86 -5.58
C ASN A 151 19.75 4.43 -6.84
N ALA A 152 20.47 5.27 -7.60
CA ALA A 152 20.04 5.77 -8.90
C ALA A 152 19.86 4.63 -9.92
N GLY A 153 20.80 3.68 -9.98
CA GLY A 153 20.69 2.49 -10.81
C GLY A 153 19.50 1.61 -10.43
N ASN A 154 19.34 1.34 -9.14
CA ASN A 154 18.22 0.54 -8.63
C ASN A 154 16.86 1.18 -8.96
N VAL A 155 16.70 2.47 -8.68
CA VAL A 155 15.45 3.21 -8.98
C VAL A 155 15.18 3.21 -10.48
N ARG A 156 16.20 3.43 -11.32
CA ARG A 156 16.05 3.41 -12.78
C ARG A 156 15.48 2.07 -13.27
N ASN A 157 16.06 0.95 -12.82
CA ASN A 157 15.66 -0.38 -13.25
C ASN A 157 14.25 -0.74 -12.77
N LEU A 158 13.94 -0.47 -11.49
CA LEU A 158 12.64 -0.76 -10.92
C LEU A 158 11.52 0.07 -11.55
N VAL A 159 11.77 1.36 -11.81
CA VAL A 159 10.80 2.26 -12.46
C VAL A 159 10.60 1.91 -13.93
N ALA A 160 11.63 1.43 -14.64
CA ALA A 160 11.45 0.88 -15.99
C ALA A 160 10.52 -0.34 -15.98
N GLY A 161 10.68 -1.25 -15.02
CA GLY A 161 9.75 -2.36 -14.81
C GLY A 161 8.31 -1.88 -14.53
N CYS A 162 8.15 -0.80 -13.75
CA CYS A 162 6.83 -0.19 -13.50
C CYS A 162 6.24 0.42 -14.78
N ALA A 163 7.04 1.08 -15.60
CA ALA A 163 6.61 1.67 -16.86
C ALA A 163 6.08 0.61 -17.83
N GLU A 164 6.70 -0.57 -17.85
CA GLU A 164 6.31 -1.68 -18.73
C GLU A 164 5.10 -2.49 -18.18
N ALA A 165 5.09 -2.81 -16.90
CA ALA A 165 4.11 -3.74 -16.32
C ALA A 165 2.86 -3.05 -15.72
N CYS A 166 3.02 -1.85 -15.15
CA CYS A 166 1.93 -1.14 -14.48
C CYS A 166 2.01 0.39 -14.67
N PRO A 167 2.00 0.90 -15.92
CA PRO A 167 2.21 2.33 -16.23
C PRO A 167 1.18 3.28 -15.60
N LYS A 168 0.07 2.74 -15.09
CA LYS A 168 -0.99 3.51 -14.43
C LYS A 168 -0.90 3.50 -12.90
N ALA A 169 0.05 2.79 -12.31
CA ALA A 169 0.23 2.73 -10.87
C ALA A 169 0.70 4.07 -10.28
N CYS A 170 0.40 4.30 -9.00
CA CYS A 170 1.04 5.35 -8.22
C CYS A 170 2.40 4.84 -7.75
N ILE A 171 3.49 5.52 -8.10
CA ILE A 171 4.86 5.15 -7.74
C ILE A 171 5.32 6.04 -6.59
N LEU A 172 5.62 5.42 -5.44
CA LEU A 172 6.06 6.05 -4.21
C LEU A 172 7.54 5.73 -3.97
N VAL A 173 8.42 6.71 -4.22
CA VAL A 173 9.87 6.55 -4.07
C VAL A 173 10.28 6.90 -2.65
N ILE A 174 10.83 5.92 -1.92
CA ILE A 174 11.46 6.09 -0.60
C ILE A 174 13.00 6.07 -0.73
N SER A 175 13.52 5.43 -1.77
CA SER A 175 14.96 5.33 -2.06
C SER A 175 15.66 6.68 -1.99
N ASN A 176 16.60 6.80 -1.05
CA ASN A 176 17.38 8.02 -0.87
C ASN A 176 18.54 8.11 -1.88
N PRO A 177 18.95 9.32 -2.28
CA PRO A 177 18.37 10.62 -1.90
C PRO A 177 17.11 10.95 -2.72
N VAL A 178 15.96 11.16 -2.06
CA VAL A 178 14.66 11.40 -2.71
C VAL A 178 14.70 12.58 -3.69
N ASN A 179 15.47 13.62 -3.37
CA ASN A 179 15.62 14.82 -4.21
C ASN A 179 16.25 14.53 -5.58
N SER A 180 16.96 13.40 -5.74
CA SER A 180 17.58 13.00 -6.99
C SER A 180 16.90 11.77 -7.60
N THR A 181 16.43 10.82 -6.79
CA THR A 181 15.79 9.59 -7.27
C THR A 181 14.42 9.85 -7.90
N VAL A 182 13.66 10.86 -7.45
CA VAL A 182 12.38 11.24 -8.06
C VAL A 182 12.57 11.84 -9.46
N PRO A 183 13.46 12.82 -9.69
CA PRO A 183 13.78 13.27 -11.06
C PRO A 183 14.24 12.12 -11.98
N ILE A 184 15.07 11.20 -11.49
CA ILE A 184 15.50 10.02 -12.27
C ILE A 184 14.30 9.16 -12.66
N ALA A 185 13.40 8.86 -11.72
CA ALA A 185 12.18 8.12 -12.00
C ALA A 185 11.30 8.83 -13.04
N ALA A 186 11.17 10.15 -12.96
CA ALA A 186 10.42 10.95 -13.92
C ALA A 186 11.00 10.82 -15.34
N GLU A 187 12.33 10.94 -15.50
CA GLU A 187 12.99 10.81 -16.80
C GLU A 187 12.85 9.40 -17.38
N VAL A 188 12.91 8.35 -16.55
CA VAL A 188 12.64 6.98 -16.99
C VAL A 188 11.22 6.83 -17.51
N LEU A 189 10.22 7.35 -16.78
CA LEU A 189 8.82 7.29 -17.21
C LEU A 189 8.56 8.10 -18.48
N LYS A 190 9.23 9.26 -18.64
CA LYS A 190 9.15 10.08 -19.86
C LYS A 190 9.73 9.34 -21.06
N LYS A 191 10.87 8.69 -20.90
CA LYS A 191 11.50 7.87 -21.95
C LYS A 191 10.58 6.73 -22.43
N HIS A 192 9.74 6.19 -21.55
CA HIS A 192 8.74 5.18 -21.89
C HIS A 192 7.40 5.77 -22.35
N GLY A 193 7.24 7.10 -22.38
CA GLY A 193 6.01 7.77 -22.81
C GLY A 193 4.82 7.64 -21.84
N VAL A 194 5.05 7.28 -20.58
CA VAL A 194 3.99 6.98 -19.59
C VAL A 194 4.01 7.88 -18.35
N TYR A 195 4.80 8.96 -18.38
CA TYR A 195 4.93 9.89 -17.26
C TYR A 195 3.60 10.61 -16.95
N ASP A 196 3.09 10.43 -15.74
CA ASP A 196 2.02 11.25 -15.15
C ASP A 196 2.54 11.89 -13.85
N PRO A 197 2.72 13.23 -13.79
CA PRO A 197 3.25 13.91 -12.61
C PRO A 197 2.36 13.76 -11.38
N ARG A 198 1.08 13.37 -11.54
CA ARG A 198 0.15 13.14 -10.43
C ARG A 198 0.32 11.76 -9.79
N LYS A 199 1.14 10.89 -10.39
CA LYS A 199 1.31 9.49 -9.98
C LYS A 199 2.73 9.16 -9.50
N LEU A 200 3.71 10.02 -9.71
CA LEU A 200 5.05 9.86 -9.16
C LEU A 200 5.22 10.76 -7.92
N MET A 201 5.57 10.18 -6.78
CA MET A 201 5.73 10.90 -5.52
C MET A 201 7.01 10.47 -4.80
N GLY A 202 7.80 11.45 -4.34
CA GLY A 202 8.81 11.23 -3.32
C GLY A 202 8.16 11.21 -1.94
N VAL A 203 8.47 10.19 -1.14
CA VAL A 203 7.87 10.04 0.19
C VAL A 203 8.70 10.82 1.22
N THR A 204 8.21 11.98 1.63
CA THR A 204 8.83 12.85 2.64
C THR A 204 8.08 12.84 3.98
N THR A 205 7.11 11.92 4.15
CA THR A 205 6.24 11.85 5.33
C THR A 205 7.01 11.66 6.64
N LEU A 206 8.21 11.06 6.60
CA LEU A 206 9.08 10.93 7.77
C LEU A 206 9.48 12.29 8.36
N ASP A 207 9.72 13.30 7.52
CA ASP A 207 10.10 14.64 7.97
C ASP A 207 8.93 15.30 8.71
N VAL A 208 7.70 15.12 8.21
CA VAL A 208 6.47 15.57 8.88
C VAL A 208 6.27 14.84 10.22
N CYS A 209 6.55 13.53 10.28
CA CYS A 209 6.49 12.79 11.54
C CYS A 209 7.51 13.30 12.55
N ARG A 210 8.76 13.57 12.13
CA ARG A 210 9.81 14.11 13.01
C ARG A 210 9.46 15.50 13.53
N ALA A 211 9.04 16.40 12.65
CA ALA A 211 8.67 17.77 13.03
C ALA A 211 7.43 17.86 13.94
N ARG A 212 6.63 16.79 14.03
CA ARG A 212 5.53 16.68 15.00
C ARG A 212 5.97 16.16 16.37
N THR A 213 7.04 15.38 16.40
CA THR A 213 7.51 14.69 17.60
C THR A 213 8.57 15.50 18.34
N PHE A 214 9.48 16.14 17.61
CA PHE A 214 10.60 16.94 18.10
C PHE A 214 10.37 18.40 17.77
#